data_AF-A0A0R3W048-F1
#
_entry.id   AF-A0A0R3W048-F1
#
_cell.length_a   1.000
_cell.length_b   1.000
_cell.length_c   1.000
_cell.angle_alpha   90.00
_cell.angle_beta   90.00
_cell.angle_gamma   90.00
#
_symmetry.space_group_name_H-M   'P 1'
#
loop_
_entity.id
_entity.type
_entity.pdbx_description
1 polymer ?
#
loop_
_entity_poly.entity_id
_entity_poly.type
_entity_poly.pdbx_seq_one_letter_code
_entity_poly.pdbx_strand_id
1 'polypeptide(L)'
;MEYMHSTSLKAHGRLKSTNCLVSCRYGLKITDFGIPKIYNLTGSCPSIKPEEKLWTAPELLRDETAALVGTKPGDVYAFGIIMHEVFYQTKPYGLEDIPVEEILERVMCEENPPFRPQLLDVGAPPTYRDIIQRAWSDNPRMRPTFKELNEEIQRLTNGKKTNIVEHMFKMMEDYSSRLEEEVKARTDELEKEKRKKELLICRLLPP
;
A
#
# COMPACT_ATOMS: atom_id res chain seq x y z
N MET A 1 -1.08 13.89 -4.29
CA MET A 1 0.05 14.19 -5.20
C MET A 1 -0.30 15.17 -6.31
N GLU A 2 -1.49 15.12 -6.94
CA GLU A 2 -1.93 16.12 -7.94
C GLU A 2 -1.70 17.58 -7.50
N TYR A 3 -2.14 17.93 -6.28
CA TYR A 3 -1.89 19.25 -5.70
C TYR A 3 -0.39 19.60 -5.62
N MET A 4 0.45 18.68 -5.17
CA MET A 4 1.89 18.94 -5.05
C MET A 4 2.53 19.21 -6.42
N HIS A 5 2.11 18.46 -7.44
CA HIS A 5 2.57 18.60 -8.82
C HIS A 5 2.14 19.92 -9.49
N SER A 6 1.09 20.57 -8.99
CA SER A 6 0.67 21.90 -9.45
C SER A 6 1.36 23.05 -8.70
N THR A 7 1.97 22.78 -7.54
CA THR A 7 2.75 23.78 -6.79
C THR A 7 4.13 24.05 -7.40
N SER A 8 4.82 25.08 -6.88
CA SER A 8 6.21 25.43 -7.24
C SER A 8 7.25 24.36 -6.90
N LEU A 9 6.90 23.36 -6.10
CA LEU A 9 7.78 22.21 -5.81
C LEU A 9 7.88 21.25 -7.00
N LYS A 10 6.83 21.19 -7.86
CA LYS A 10 6.71 20.35 -9.06
C LYS A 10 6.72 18.83 -8.86
N ALA A 11 7.50 18.30 -7.91
CA ALA A 11 7.60 16.87 -7.59
C ALA A 11 7.91 16.67 -6.08
N HIS A 12 7.64 15.47 -5.58
CA HIS A 12 8.04 15.06 -4.24
C HIS A 12 9.47 14.52 -4.22
N GLY A 13 9.81 13.67 -5.19
CA GLY A 13 11.14 13.10 -5.41
C GLY A 13 11.61 12.04 -4.42
N ARG A 14 10.85 11.79 -3.35
CA ARG A 14 11.11 10.76 -2.33
C ARG A 14 9.80 10.16 -1.84
N LEU A 15 8.84 9.95 -2.74
CA LEU A 15 7.57 9.33 -2.38
C LEU A 15 7.82 7.86 -2.06
N LYS A 16 7.41 7.41 -0.87
CA LYS A 16 7.54 6.04 -0.39
C LYS A 16 6.46 5.75 0.65
N SER A 17 6.14 4.49 0.89
CA SER A 17 5.10 4.10 1.86
C SER A 17 5.37 4.63 3.26
N THR A 18 6.64 4.72 3.69
CA THR A 18 7.03 5.30 4.99
C THR A 18 6.83 6.82 5.11
N ASN A 19 6.66 7.54 3.99
CA ASN A 19 6.36 8.98 3.96
C ASN A 19 4.83 9.25 3.87
N CYS A 20 4.02 8.19 3.92
CA CYS A 20 2.57 8.24 3.90
C CYS A 20 2.04 7.95 5.31
N LEU A 21 1.86 9.00 6.10
CA LEU A 21 1.44 8.90 7.49
C LEU A 21 -0.07 8.96 7.64
N VAL A 22 -0.62 8.17 8.57
CA VAL A 22 -2.04 8.20 8.92
C VAL A 22 -2.21 8.98 10.23
N SER A 23 -2.98 10.06 10.17
CA SER A 23 -3.31 10.86 11.36
C SER A 23 -4.35 10.15 12.24
N CYS A 24 -4.47 10.53 13.52
CA CYS A 24 -5.52 10.05 14.43
C CYS A 24 -6.96 10.25 13.92
N ARG A 25 -7.15 11.16 12.96
CA ARG A 25 -8.43 11.36 12.25
C ARG A 25 -8.58 10.48 11.00
N TYR A 26 -7.79 9.42 10.88
CA TYR A 26 -7.73 8.51 9.73
C TYR A 26 -7.45 9.20 8.39
N GLY A 27 -6.87 10.39 8.42
CA GLY A 27 -6.47 11.12 7.22
C GLY A 27 -5.04 10.77 6.81
N LEU A 28 -4.85 10.37 5.56
CA LEU A 28 -3.53 10.18 4.96
C LEU A 28 -2.85 11.53 4.73
N LYS A 29 -1.61 11.67 5.20
CA LYS A 29 -0.76 12.84 5.04
C LYS A 29 0.58 12.42 4.46
N ILE A 30 1.06 13.20 3.50
CA ILE A 30 2.36 12.98 2.86
C ILE A 30 3.39 13.90 3.54
N THR A 31 4.53 13.34 3.94
CA THR A 31 5.63 14.06 4.61
C THR A 31 6.88 14.11 3.74
N ASP A 32 7.93 14.79 4.22
CA ASP A 32 9.27 14.80 3.60
C ASP A 32 9.36 15.35 2.16
N PHE A 33 8.34 16.05 1.70
CA PHE A 33 8.38 16.81 0.46
C PHE A 33 9.27 18.05 0.60
N GLY A 34 9.92 18.47 -0.49
CA GLY A 34 10.77 19.66 -0.51
C GLY A 34 12.15 19.51 0.12
N ILE A 35 12.39 18.47 0.94
CA ILE A 35 13.72 18.08 1.41
C ILE A 35 14.74 17.95 0.26
N PRO A 36 14.41 17.33 -0.89
CA PRO A 36 15.41 17.16 -1.95
C PRO A 36 15.89 18.50 -2.53
N LYS A 37 15.01 19.51 -2.57
CA LYS A 37 15.35 20.89 -2.96
C LYS A 37 16.30 21.55 -1.95
N ILE A 38 16.15 21.28 -0.66
CA ILE A 38 17.03 21.80 0.39
C ILE A 38 18.43 21.17 0.26
N TYR A 39 18.54 19.87 -0.01
CA TYR A 39 19.82 19.23 -0.24
C TYR A 39 20.55 19.79 -1.46
N ASN A 40 19.83 20.05 -2.55
CA ASN A 40 20.42 20.68 -3.73
C ASN A 40 20.95 22.11 -3.43
N LEU A 41 20.26 22.88 -2.60
CA LEU A 41 20.70 24.22 -2.21
C LEU A 41 21.89 24.23 -1.25
N THR A 42 21.97 23.23 -0.36
CA THR A 42 23.00 23.14 0.68
C THR A 42 24.23 22.34 0.27
N GLY A 43 24.16 21.59 -0.84
CA GLY A 43 25.21 20.67 -1.28
C GLY A 43 25.44 19.49 -0.33
N SER A 44 24.60 19.32 0.68
CA SER A 44 24.73 18.30 1.72
C SER A 44 23.61 17.28 1.57
N CYS A 45 23.84 16.24 0.77
CA CYS A 45 22.96 15.09 0.70
C CYS A 45 23.53 13.97 1.59
N PRO A 46 22.81 13.54 2.65
CA PRO A 46 23.23 12.38 3.42
C PRO A 46 23.21 11.13 2.54
N SER A 47 24.08 10.16 2.85
CA SER A 47 24.08 8.86 2.16
C SER A 47 22.68 8.23 2.28
N ILE A 48 22.03 8.03 1.14
CA ILE A 48 20.71 7.39 1.05
C ILE A 48 20.92 5.89 1.08
N LYS A 49 20.33 5.21 2.05
CA LYS A 49 20.43 3.75 2.16
C LYS A 49 19.76 3.06 0.96
N PRO A 50 20.26 1.91 0.50
CA PRO A 50 19.68 1.16 -0.62
C PRO A 50 18.18 0.88 -0.45
N GLU A 51 17.72 0.57 0.75
CA GLU A 51 16.31 0.26 1.03
C GLU A 51 15.39 1.43 0.73
N GLU A 52 15.86 2.67 0.90
CA GLU A 52 15.09 3.86 0.57
C GLU A 52 14.91 4.08 -0.94
N LYS A 53 15.72 3.41 -1.76
CA LYS A 53 15.69 3.52 -3.22
C LYS A 53 14.69 2.56 -3.88
N LEU A 54 14.07 1.64 -3.14
CA LEU A 54 13.13 0.64 -3.68
C LEU A 54 11.90 1.22 -4.38
N TRP A 55 11.50 2.46 -4.06
CA TRP A 55 10.41 3.18 -4.73
C TRP A 55 10.89 4.08 -5.88
N THR A 56 12.20 4.15 -6.10
CA THR A 56 12.80 5.09 -7.06
C THR A 56 12.68 4.51 -8.46
N ALA A 57 12.23 5.33 -9.39
CA ALA A 57 12.04 4.94 -10.78
C ALA A 57 13.39 4.59 -11.45
N PRO A 58 13.41 3.65 -12.43
CA PRO A 58 14.64 3.18 -13.06
C PRO A 58 15.46 4.30 -13.69
N GLU A 59 14.83 5.29 -14.32
CA GLU A 59 15.51 6.45 -14.90
C GLU A 59 16.18 7.34 -13.85
N LEU A 60 15.64 7.38 -12.62
CA LEU A 60 16.22 8.13 -11.52
C LEU A 60 17.32 7.33 -10.84
N LEU A 61 17.21 6.00 -10.77
CA LEU A 61 18.30 5.16 -10.28
C LEU A 61 19.56 5.25 -11.16
N ARG A 62 19.39 5.49 -12.47
CA ARG A 62 20.48 5.67 -13.45
C ARG A 62 21.09 7.08 -13.44
N ASP A 63 20.38 8.08 -12.92
CA ASP A 63 20.83 9.48 -12.86
C ASP A 63 20.67 10.04 -11.44
N GLU A 64 21.75 10.02 -10.68
CA GLU A 64 21.78 10.50 -9.29
C GLU A 64 21.41 11.99 -9.16
N THR A 65 21.71 12.80 -10.18
CA THR A 65 21.39 14.24 -10.16
C THR A 65 19.89 14.43 -10.32
N ALA A 66 19.27 13.69 -11.25
CA ALA A 66 17.83 13.68 -11.39
C ALA A 66 17.13 13.07 -10.16
N ALA A 67 17.70 12.04 -9.54
CA ALA A 67 17.17 11.44 -8.31
C ALA A 67 17.11 12.43 -7.16
N LEU A 68 18.09 13.34 -7.06
CA LEU A 68 18.11 14.36 -6.00
C LEU A 68 16.98 15.38 -6.13
N VAL A 69 16.44 15.62 -7.31
CA VAL A 69 15.32 16.57 -7.50
C VAL A 69 13.98 15.81 -7.53
N GLY A 70 14.00 14.63 -8.11
CA GLY A 70 12.80 13.88 -8.44
C GLY A 70 12.04 14.46 -9.62
N THR A 71 11.15 13.64 -10.17
CA THR A 71 10.32 14.02 -11.32
C THR A 71 8.87 13.61 -11.08
N LYS A 72 7.94 14.29 -11.76
CA LYS A 72 6.52 13.91 -11.74
C LYS A 72 6.29 12.43 -12.12
N PRO A 73 6.85 11.91 -13.23
CA PRO A 73 6.71 10.48 -13.55
C PRO A 73 7.45 9.57 -12.57
N GLY A 74 8.50 10.04 -11.89
CA GLY A 74 9.14 9.32 -10.80
C GLY A 74 8.22 9.13 -9.60
N ASP A 75 7.48 10.17 -9.20
CA ASP A 75 6.48 10.06 -8.14
C ASP A 75 5.32 9.11 -8.53
N VAL A 76 4.95 9.06 -9.82
CA VAL A 76 3.93 8.13 -10.32
C VAL A 76 4.43 6.68 -10.23
N TYR A 77 5.69 6.43 -10.57
CA TYR A 77 6.31 5.12 -10.42
C TYR A 77 6.28 4.66 -8.95
N ALA A 78 6.72 5.53 -8.04
CA ALA A 78 6.69 5.28 -6.61
C ALA A 78 5.27 4.97 -6.12
N PHE A 79 4.26 5.69 -6.63
CA PHE A 79 2.85 5.41 -6.34
C PHE A 79 2.41 4.02 -6.81
N GLY A 80 2.88 3.54 -7.96
CA GLY A 80 2.64 2.17 -8.43
C GLY A 80 3.19 1.10 -7.46
N ILE A 81 4.41 1.30 -6.96
CA ILE A 81 5.01 0.42 -5.95
C ILE A 81 4.22 0.46 -4.64
N ILE A 82 3.80 1.64 -4.17
CA ILE A 82 2.97 1.79 -2.97
C ILE A 82 1.62 1.11 -3.13
N MET A 83 0.98 1.24 -4.29
CA MET A 83 -0.28 0.54 -4.56
C MET A 83 -0.11 -0.98 -4.50
N HIS A 84 0.99 -1.50 -5.04
CA HIS A 84 1.31 -2.92 -4.92
C HIS A 84 1.47 -3.33 -3.44
N GLU A 85 2.25 -2.61 -2.65
CA GLU A 85 2.37 -2.87 -1.20
C GLU A 85 1.01 -2.91 -0.50
N VAL A 86 0.11 -1.98 -0.83
CA VAL A 86 -1.23 -1.90 -0.21
C VAL A 86 -2.11 -3.09 -0.60
N PHE A 87 -2.17 -3.46 -1.87
CA PHE A 87 -3.04 -4.55 -2.33
C PHE A 87 -2.52 -5.93 -1.93
N TYR A 88 -1.21 -6.12 -1.95
CA TYR A 88 -0.59 -7.42 -1.70
C TYR A 88 -0.07 -7.58 -0.27
N GLN A 89 -0.11 -6.52 0.55
CA GLN A 89 0.32 -6.50 1.95
C GLN A 89 1.76 -7.00 2.13
N THR A 90 2.62 -6.67 1.18
CA THR A 90 4.04 -7.03 1.18
C THR A 90 4.92 -5.81 1.41
N LYS A 91 6.19 -6.06 1.74
CA LYS A 91 7.26 -5.07 1.55
C LYS A 91 7.39 -4.71 0.06
N PRO A 92 8.08 -3.61 -0.31
CA PRO A 92 8.38 -3.31 -1.70
C PRO A 92 9.03 -4.52 -2.37
N TYR A 93 8.57 -4.86 -3.59
CA TYR A 93 8.94 -6.07 -4.35
C TYR A 93 8.51 -7.41 -3.74
N GLY A 94 8.32 -7.51 -2.42
CA GLY A 94 7.80 -8.72 -1.76
C GLY A 94 8.76 -9.91 -1.79
N LEU A 95 10.05 -9.68 -2.05
CA LEU A 95 11.08 -10.70 -2.16
C LEU A 95 12.00 -10.59 -0.94
N GLU A 96 11.78 -11.41 0.08
CA GLU A 96 12.57 -11.37 1.32
C GLU A 96 13.93 -12.06 1.20
N ASP A 97 14.06 -13.00 0.26
CA ASP A 97 15.28 -13.79 0.05
C ASP A 97 16.31 -13.13 -0.87
N ILE A 98 15.96 -12.00 -1.50
CA ILE A 98 16.83 -11.30 -2.46
C ILE A 98 17.41 -10.04 -1.81
N PRO A 99 18.73 -9.83 -1.86
CA PRO A 99 19.36 -8.59 -1.42
C PRO A 99 18.79 -7.35 -2.13
N VAL A 100 18.70 -6.24 -1.41
CA VAL A 100 18.14 -4.99 -1.94
C VAL A 100 18.98 -4.44 -3.10
N GLU A 101 20.29 -4.59 -3.02
CA GLU A 101 21.23 -4.19 -4.07
C GLU A 101 20.96 -4.96 -5.37
N GLU A 102 20.73 -6.27 -5.29
CA GLU A 102 20.40 -7.09 -6.45
C GLU A 102 19.05 -6.65 -7.06
N ILE A 103 18.05 -6.35 -6.23
CA ILE A 103 16.78 -5.81 -6.70
C ILE A 103 17.01 -4.50 -7.47
N LEU A 104 17.76 -3.56 -6.90
CA LEU A 104 18.04 -2.27 -7.54
C LEU A 104 18.81 -2.42 -8.85
N GLU A 105 19.81 -3.30 -8.90
CA GLU A 105 20.55 -3.61 -10.13
C GLU A 105 19.63 -4.14 -11.23
N ARG A 106 18.74 -5.08 -10.89
CA ARG A 106 17.78 -5.64 -11.85
C ARG A 106 16.73 -4.63 -12.33
N VAL A 107 16.30 -3.71 -11.46
CA VAL A 107 15.41 -2.61 -11.84
C VAL A 107 16.13 -1.62 -12.76
N MET A 108 17.41 -1.35 -12.50
CA MET A 108 18.23 -0.48 -13.35
C MET A 108 18.50 -1.12 -14.71
N CYS A 109 18.69 -2.43 -14.77
CA CYS A 109 18.85 -3.19 -16.00
C CYS A 109 17.56 -3.13 -16.83
N GLU A 110 17.71 -2.93 -18.14
CA GLU A 110 16.60 -2.97 -19.10
C GLU A 110 16.23 -4.44 -19.42
N GLU A 111 15.84 -5.19 -18.39
CA GLU A 111 15.33 -6.57 -18.54
C GLU A 111 14.04 -6.56 -19.40
N ASN A 112 13.81 -7.63 -20.17
CA ASN A 112 12.58 -7.82 -20.94
C ASN A 112 11.95 -9.19 -20.59
N PRO A 113 10.85 -9.24 -19.81
CA PRO A 113 10.10 -8.10 -19.27
C PRO A 113 10.85 -7.35 -18.14
N PRO A 114 10.55 -6.06 -17.90
CA PRO A 114 11.19 -5.28 -16.83
C PRO A 114 10.97 -5.92 -15.45
N PHE A 115 12.01 -5.89 -14.61
CA PHE A 115 11.91 -6.42 -13.26
C PHE A 115 10.97 -5.55 -12.40
N ARG A 116 9.84 -6.14 -11.97
CA ARG A 116 8.78 -5.48 -11.21
C ARG A 116 8.18 -6.43 -10.16
N PRO A 117 7.51 -5.89 -9.12
CA PRO A 117 6.77 -6.72 -8.17
C PRO A 117 5.74 -7.62 -8.86
N GLN A 118 5.58 -8.85 -8.37
CA GLN A 118 4.64 -9.80 -8.98
C GLN A 118 3.18 -9.39 -8.72
N LEU A 119 2.37 -9.41 -9.77
CA LEU A 119 0.94 -9.14 -9.72
C LEU A 119 0.14 -10.43 -9.75
N LEU A 120 -0.01 -11.07 -8.59
CA LEU A 120 -0.82 -12.29 -8.44
C LEU A 120 -2.30 -11.98 -8.74
N ASP A 121 -3.03 -12.98 -9.25
CA ASP A 121 -4.47 -12.86 -9.54
C ASP A 121 -5.32 -12.64 -8.29
N VAL A 122 -4.86 -13.17 -7.16
CA VAL A 122 -5.50 -13.03 -5.85
C VAL A 122 -4.83 -11.86 -5.13
N GLY A 123 -5.30 -10.64 -5.36
CA GLY A 123 -4.78 -9.45 -4.68
C GLY A 123 -5.54 -8.18 -5.06
N ALA A 124 -5.20 -7.61 -6.23
CA ALA A 124 -5.85 -6.41 -6.74
C ALA A 124 -6.90 -6.74 -7.83
N PRO A 125 -8.07 -6.06 -7.85
CA PRO A 125 -9.00 -6.17 -8.97
C PRO A 125 -8.32 -5.82 -10.31
N PRO A 126 -8.76 -6.40 -11.44
CA PRO A 126 -8.09 -6.20 -12.74
C PRO A 126 -7.87 -4.74 -13.14
N THR A 127 -8.83 -3.86 -12.82
CA THR A 127 -8.74 -2.42 -13.08
C THR A 127 -7.61 -1.74 -12.32
N TYR A 128 -7.41 -2.09 -11.05
CA TYR A 128 -6.30 -1.55 -10.25
C TYR A 128 -4.95 -2.16 -10.66
N ARG A 129 -4.92 -3.42 -11.13
CA ARG A 129 -3.70 -4.02 -11.70
C ARG A 129 -3.22 -3.27 -12.93
N ASP A 130 -4.14 -2.92 -13.84
CA ASP A 130 -3.81 -2.10 -15.01
C ASP A 130 -3.26 -0.72 -14.62
N ILE A 131 -3.86 -0.06 -13.63
CA ILE A 131 -3.35 1.20 -13.06
C ILE A 131 -1.91 1.03 -12.55
N ILE A 132 -1.64 -0.01 -11.75
CA ILE A 132 -0.31 -0.30 -11.21
C ILE A 132 0.68 -0.52 -12.36
N GLN A 133 0.31 -1.32 -13.36
CA GLN A 133 1.14 -1.64 -14.52
C GLN A 133 1.54 -0.40 -15.33
N ARG A 134 0.58 0.51 -15.57
CA ARG A 134 0.85 1.78 -16.26
C ARG A 134 1.69 2.73 -15.41
N ALA A 135 1.43 2.78 -14.10
CA ALA A 135 2.13 3.67 -13.19
C ALA A 135 3.64 3.39 -13.11
N TRP A 136 4.05 2.11 -13.14
CA TRP A 136 5.47 1.71 -13.06
C TRP A 136 6.13 1.36 -14.40
N SER A 137 5.55 1.85 -15.52
CA SER A 137 6.11 1.65 -16.86
C SER A 137 7.58 2.08 -16.93
N ASP A 138 8.42 1.35 -17.65
CA ASP A 138 9.85 1.68 -17.77
C ASP A 138 10.04 3.03 -18.48
N ASN A 139 9.23 3.32 -19.51
CA ASN A 139 9.22 4.62 -20.17
C ASN A 139 8.45 5.66 -19.32
N PRO A 140 9.11 6.72 -18.81
CA PRO A 140 8.47 7.73 -17.97
C PRO A 140 7.33 8.47 -18.66
N ARG A 141 7.35 8.57 -20.00
CA ARG A 141 6.32 9.26 -20.79
C ARG A 141 5.03 8.46 -20.94
N MET A 142 5.10 7.15 -20.75
CA MET A 142 3.93 6.26 -20.83
C MET A 142 3.16 6.19 -19.51
N ARG A 143 3.74 6.73 -18.43
CA ARG A 143 3.09 6.75 -17.11
C ARG A 143 1.98 7.80 -17.09
N PRO A 144 0.81 7.48 -16.53
CA PRO A 144 -0.28 8.45 -16.38
C PRO A 144 0.10 9.52 -15.36
N THR A 145 -0.47 10.70 -15.50
CA THR A 145 -0.35 11.77 -14.51
C THR A 145 -1.23 11.49 -13.29
N PHE A 146 -0.90 12.08 -12.14
CA PHE A 146 -1.78 11.95 -10.96
C PHE A 146 -3.19 12.49 -11.17
N LYS A 147 -3.37 13.44 -12.10
CA LYS A 147 -4.69 13.92 -12.47
C LYS A 147 -5.50 12.83 -13.17
N GLU A 148 -4.92 12.19 -14.19
CA GLU A 148 -5.56 11.08 -14.91
C GLU A 148 -5.85 9.90 -13.98
N LEU A 149 -4.90 9.56 -13.09
CA LEU A 149 -5.10 8.53 -12.06
C LEU A 149 -6.24 8.88 -11.10
N ASN A 150 -6.31 10.13 -10.64
CA ASN A 150 -7.38 10.57 -9.73
C ASN A 150 -8.76 10.50 -10.40
N GLU A 151 -8.87 10.97 -11.65
CA GLU A 151 -10.11 10.87 -12.44
C GLU A 151 -10.53 9.40 -12.67
N GLU A 152 -9.57 8.53 -12.98
CA GLU A 152 -9.83 7.11 -13.19
C GLU A 152 -10.30 6.41 -11.92
N ILE A 153 -9.63 6.63 -10.79
CA ILE A 153 -10.03 6.07 -9.48
C ILE A 153 -11.40 6.61 -9.04
N GLN A 154 -11.70 7.89 -9.30
CA GLN A 154 -13.02 8.46 -9.01
C GLN A 154 -14.12 7.79 -9.84
N ARG A 155 -13.86 7.48 -11.12
CA ARG A 155 -14.81 6.73 -11.95
C ARG A 155 -15.03 5.32 -11.40
N LEU A 156 -13.96 4.63 -11.01
CA LEU A 156 -14.05 3.27 -10.44
C LEU A 156 -14.81 3.23 -9.11
N THR A 157 -14.75 4.29 -8.32
CA THR A 157 -15.47 4.39 -7.04
C THR A 157 -16.87 5.01 -7.19
N ASN A 158 -17.34 5.29 -8.42
CA ASN A 158 -18.58 6.03 -8.70
C ASN A 158 -18.67 7.37 -7.93
N GLY A 159 -17.53 8.01 -7.66
CA GLY A 159 -17.46 9.22 -6.84
C GLY A 159 -17.81 9.00 -5.36
N LYS A 160 -18.04 7.76 -4.91
CA LYS A 160 -18.23 7.43 -3.50
C LYS A 160 -16.90 7.60 -2.79
N LYS A 161 -16.76 8.71 -2.08
CA LYS A 161 -15.75 8.86 -1.04
C LYS A 161 -16.21 8.04 0.15
N THR A 162 -15.94 6.74 0.15
CA THR A 162 -16.10 5.94 1.38
C THR A 162 -15.23 6.58 2.44
N ASN A 163 -15.86 7.17 3.45
CA ASN A 163 -15.13 7.69 4.59
C ASN A 163 -14.49 6.47 5.27
N ILE A 164 -13.18 6.52 5.52
CA ILE A 164 -12.45 5.42 6.18
C ILE A 164 -13.16 5.04 7.49
N VAL A 165 -13.71 6.03 8.19
CA VAL A 165 -14.51 5.84 9.40
C VAL A 165 -15.77 5.00 9.14
N GLU A 166 -16.49 5.26 8.05
CA GLU A 166 -17.68 4.49 7.67
C GLU A 166 -17.34 3.04 7.31
N HIS A 167 -16.22 2.84 6.60
CA HIS A 167 -15.70 1.49 6.35
C HIS A 167 -15.29 0.78 7.66
N MET A 168 -14.63 1.48 8.59
CA MET A 168 -14.26 0.93 9.89
C MET A 168 -15.47 0.58 10.75
N PHE A 169 -16.52 1.41 10.74
CA PHE A 169 -17.78 1.10 11.41
C PHE A 169 -18.40 -0.18 10.85
N LYS A 170 -18.44 -0.30 9.53
CA LYS A 170 -18.95 -1.51 8.88
C LYS A 170 -18.13 -2.76 9.25
N MET A 171 -16.79 -2.67 9.22
CA MET A 171 -15.93 -3.77 9.64
C MET A 171 -16.14 -4.16 11.12
N MET A 172 -16.38 -3.17 11.99
CA MET A 172 -16.64 -3.40 13.41
C MET A 172 -18.01 -4.06 13.65
N GLU A 173 -19.03 -3.65 12.90
CA GLU A 173 -20.37 -4.23 12.92
C GLU A 173 -20.36 -5.69 12.43
N ASP A 174 -19.64 -5.95 11.32
CA ASP A 174 -19.46 -7.30 10.80
C ASP A 174 -18.71 -8.20 11.80
N TYR A 175 -17.68 -7.67 12.46
CA TYR A 175 -16.94 -8.40 13.48
C TYR A 175 -17.79 -8.68 14.72
N SER A 176 -18.56 -7.71 15.23
CA SER A 176 -19.47 -7.89 16.37
C SER A 176 -20.50 -8.97 16.07
N SER A 177 -21.12 -8.91 14.89
CA SER A 177 -22.13 -9.87 14.46
C SER A 177 -21.58 -11.30 14.40
N ARG A 178 -20.40 -11.47 13.81
CA ARG A 178 -19.72 -12.78 13.76
C ARG A 178 -19.36 -13.31 15.13
N LEU A 179 -18.86 -12.43 16.02
CA LEU A 179 -18.49 -12.81 17.37
C LEU A 179 -19.72 -13.21 18.20
N GLU A 180 -20.83 -12.49 18.05
CA GLU A 180 -22.10 -12.82 18.69
C GLU A 180 -22.63 -14.20 18.25
N GLU A 181 -22.54 -14.51 16.96
CA GLU A 181 -22.89 -15.84 16.43
C GLU A 181 -22.01 -16.94 17.03
N GLU A 182 -20.70 -16.71 17.11
CA GLU A 182 -19.74 -17.68 17.68
C GLU A 182 -19.96 -17.91 19.18
N VAL A 183 -20.17 -16.82 19.94
CA VAL A 183 -20.48 -16.89 21.38
C VAL A 183 -21.79 -17.64 21.61
N LYS A 184 -22.82 -17.37 20.80
CA LYS A 184 -24.10 -18.07 20.89
C LYS A 184 -23.94 -19.56 20.63
N ALA A 185 -23.23 -19.96 19.57
CA ALA A 185 -22.99 -21.36 19.26
C ALA A 185 -22.26 -22.09 20.40
N ARG A 186 -21.20 -21.49 20.95
CA ARG A 186 -20.46 -22.03 22.10
C ARG A 186 -21.33 -22.16 23.35
N THR A 187 -22.21 -21.19 23.59
CA THR A 187 -23.10 -21.18 24.76
C THR A 187 -24.15 -22.30 24.65
N ASP A 188 -24.74 -22.48 23.46
CA ASP A 188 -25.71 -23.55 23.20
C ASP A 188 -25.08 -24.95 23.36
N GLU A 189 -23.83 -25.14 22.93
CA GLU A 189 -23.08 -26.38 23.16
C GLU A 189 -22.85 -26.63 24.65
N LEU A 190 -22.44 -25.60 25.39
CA LEU A 190 -22.19 -25.69 26.81
C LEU A 190 -23.46 -26.05 27.59
N GLU A 191 -24.61 -25.47 27.24
CA GLU A 191 -25.89 -25.80 27.85
C GLU A 191 -26.33 -27.25 27.58
N LYS A 192 -26.13 -27.75 26.36
CA LYS A 192 -26.41 -29.15 26.01
C LYS A 192 -25.56 -30.10 26.84
N GLU A 193 -24.26 -29.83 26.96
CA GLU A 193 -23.36 -30.65 27.78
C GLU A 193 -23.69 -30.56 29.28
N LYS A 194 -24.06 -29.38 29.78
CA LYS A 194 -24.51 -29.21 31.16
C LYS A 194 -25.78 -30.03 31.43
N ARG A 195 -26.79 -29.97 30.57
CA ARG A 195 -28.01 -30.79 30.70
C ARG A 195 -27.70 -32.28 30.72
N LYS A 196 -26.83 -32.77 29.82
CA LYS A 196 -26.42 -34.18 29.81
C LYS A 196 -25.78 -34.59 31.14
N LYS A 197 -24.91 -33.74 31.70
CA LYS A 197 -24.26 -33.98 33.00
C LYS A 197 -25.28 -34.00 34.14
N GLU A 198 -26.20 -33.04 34.20
CA GLU A 198 -27.26 -32.99 35.22
C GLU A 198 -28.16 -34.24 35.17
N LEU A 199 -28.55 -34.67 33.96
CA LEU A 199 -29.36 -35.86 33.77
C LEU A 199 -28.64 -37.14 34.21
N LEU A 200 -27.32 -37.20 33.99
CA LEU A 200 -26.48 -38.29 34.47
C LEU A 200 -26.37 -38.29 36.01
N ILE A 201 -26.20 -37.11 36.63
CA ILE A 201 -26.17 -36.96 38.09
C ILE A 201 -27.49 -37.45 38.71
N CYS A 202 -28.64 -37.04 38.18
CA CYS A 202 -29.95 -37.50 38.66
C CYS A 202 -30.11 -39.02 38.58
N ARG A 203 -29.47 -39.70 37.62
CA ARG A 203 -29.50 -41.17 37.51
C ARG A 203 -28.54 -41.88 38.47
N LEU A 204 -27.52 -41.20 38.96
CA LEU A 204 -26.49 -41.77 39.84
C LEU A 204 -26.79 -41.55 41.33
N LEU A 205 -27.73 -40.68 41.67
CA LEU A 205 -28.19 -40.47 43.04
C LEU A 205 -29.25 -41.53 43.42
N PRO A 206 -29.13 -42.23 44.58
CA PRO A 206 -30.17 -43.12 45.07
C PRO A 206 -31.43 -42.34 45.50
N PRO A 207 -32.61 -42.99 45.52
CA PRO A 207 -33.87 -42.38 45.97
C PRO A 207 -33.87 -42.00 47.46
#